data_AF-A0A9W8YCA4-F1
#
_entry.id   AF-A0A9W8YCA4-F1
#
_cell.length_a   1.000
_cell.length_b   1.000
_cell.length_c   1.000
_cell.angle_alpha   90.00
_cell.angle_beta   90.00
_cell.angle_gamma   90.00
#
_symmetry.space_group_name_H-M   'P 1'
#
loop_
_entity.id
_entity.type
_entity.pdbx_description
1 polymer ?
#
loop_
_entity_poly.entity_id
_entity_poly.type
_entity_poly.pdbx_seq_one_letter_code
_entity_poly.pdbx_strand_id
1 'polypeptide(L)'
;MRATVYNLSVLSSISTRDADALGPGTEDLVRLPSLFSVGVHDIPYLENLRNPKHGGHTPGNEASEGWVACTTDEIISTKTQLYDIVVELPPTDAPQQNRRWPRIRTSDGSVIKASQRDVARYKLLHRELLRHRPQTPRAADADEDSDDAAPLLSRDQVDTKRADDDLNQVYDDSVVEPTTWSRLAYSGFMWWASAGEQDAYTTAERETDRELVGDVAEHSQSVETAMIAYFHRQTSLLIQTLSEVIEREREGEGTDDDYGDGDALVIDRDDLSRMGLDTWSEADRAFVQEFGSLYFGRAIAVKGSEVDCCGLRVPIL
;
A
#
# COMPACT_ATOMS: atom_id res chain seq x y z
N MET A 1 0.42 2.76 20.25
CA MET A 1 1.43 1.74 19.87
C MET A 1 0.84 0.34 19.82
N ARG A 2 0.36 -0.26 20.93
CA ARG A 2 -0.21 -1.63 20.88
C ARG A 2 -1.41 -1.79 19.93
N ALA A 3 -2.33 -0.82 19.93
CA ALA A 3 -3.46 -0.81 19.00
C ALA A 3 -3.01 -0.73 17.52
N THR A 4 -1.92 -0.02 17.24
CA THR A 4 -1.34 0.08 15.89
C THR A 4 -0.84 -1.28 15.40
N VAL A 5 -0.15 -2.04 16.26
CA VAL A 5 0.34 -3.39 15.95
C VAL A 5 -0.82 -4.34 15.66
N TYR A 6 -1.86 -4.29 16.48
CA TYR A 6 -3.07 -5.09 16.27
C TYR A 6 -3.75 -4.73 14.94
N ASN A 7 -3.96 -3.44 14.69
CA ASN A 7 -4.58 -2.98 13.45
C ASN A 7 -3.75 -3.39 12.23
N LEU A 8 -2.42 -3.30 12.28
CA LEU A 8 -1.57 -3.75 11.17
C LEU A 8 -1.76 -5.25 10.88
N SER A 9 -1.75 -6.09 11.92
CA SER A 9 -1.98 -7.54 11.78
C SER A 9 -3.36 -7.88 11.21
N VAL A 10 -4.38 -7.08 11.51
CA VAL A 10 -5.74 -7.26 10.96
C VAL A 10 -5.80 -6.77 9.51
N LEU A 11 -5.28 -5.57 9.22
CA LEU A 11 -5.34 -4.98 7.88
C LEU A 11 -4.46 -5.73 6.87
N SER A 12 -3.37 -6.35 7.32
CA SER A 12 -2.48 -7.15 6.48
C SER A 12 -2.89 -8.62 6.36
N SER A 13 -4.04 -9.02 6.90
CA SER A 13 -4.45 -10.43 6.85
C SER A 13 -4.95 -10.80 5.46
N ILE A 14 -4.50 -11.94 4.95
CA ILE A 14 -4.92 -12.45 3.65
C ILE A 14 -6.21 -13.27 3.84
N SER A 15 -7.18 -13.07 2.94
CA SER A 15 -8.42 -13.84 2.94
C SER A 15 -8.15 -15.31 2.64
N THR A 16 -8.90 -16.21 3.26
CA THR A 16 -8.83 -17.66 2.96
C THR A 16 -9.02 -17.97 1.48
N ARG A 17 -9.88 -17.22 0.79
CA ARG A 17 -10.09 -17.37 -0.66
C ARG A 17 -8.84 -17.06 -1.47
N ASP A 18 -8.06 -16.08 -1.05
CA ASP A 18 -6.85 -15.65 -1.76
C ASP A 18 -5.65 -16.51 -1.36
N ALA A 19 -5.68 -17.08 -0.15
CA ALA A 19 -4.66 -18.03 0.32
C ALA A 19 -4.57 -19.28 -0.58
N ASP A 20 -5.69 -19.72 -1.17
CA ASP A 20 -5.72 -20.86 -2.10
C ASP A 20 -4.92 -20.61 -3.39
N ALA A 21 -4.65 -19.35 -3.75
CA ALA A 21 -3.86 -18.97 -4.92
C ALA A 21 -2.36 -18.89 -4.64
N LEU A 22 -1.95 -18.95 -3.37
CA LEU A 22 -0.55 -18.81 -2.95
C LEU A 22 0.23 -20.13 -3.16
N GLY A 23 1.55 -20.02 -3.12
CA GLY A 23 2.46 -21.16 -3.22
C GLY A 23 2.35 -22.11 -2.01
N PRO A 24 2.78 -23.37 -2.14
CA PRO A 24 2.80 -24.30 -1.01
C PRO A 24 3.80 -23.83 0.06
N GLY A 25 3.44 -23.95 1.34
CA GLY A 25 4.30 -23.55 2.47
C GLY A 25 4.11 -22.09 2.93
N THR A 26 3.16 -21.34 2.36
CA THR A 26 2.90 -19.94 2.73
C THR A 26 1.78 -19.81 3.77
N GLU A 27 1.34 -20.90 4.40
CA GLU A 27 0.20 -20.90 5.33
C GLU A 27 0.45 -19.98 6.53
N ASP A 28 1.70 -19.91 7.00
CA ASP A 28 2.12 -19.05 8.12
C ASP A 28 2.19 -17.56 7.74
N LEU A 29 2.23 -17.24 6.44
CA LEU A 29 2.29 -15.87 5.92
C LEU A 29 0.91 -15.20 5.79
N VAL A 30 -0.17 -15.99 5.86
CA VAL A 30 -1.56 -15.49 5.71
C VAL A 30 -1.91 -14.46 6.79
N ARG A 31 -1.28 -14.56 7.97
CA ARG A 31 -1.50 -13.62 9.06
C ARG A 31 -0.21 -13.27 9.78
N LEU A 32 0.13 -11.99 9.72
CA LEU A 32 1.27 -11.43 10.42
C LEU A 32 1.14 -11.59 11.96
N PRO A 33 2.01 -12.38 12.61
CA PRO A 33 1.97 -12.60 14.06
C PRO A 33 2.29 -11.31 14.83
N SER A 34 1.51 -11.01 15.87
CA SER A 34 1.73 -9.82 16.71
C SER A 34 2.35 -10.18 18.06
N LEU A 35 3.58 -9.75 18.28
CA LEU A 35 4.27 -9.84 19.59
C LEU A 35 3.87 -8.69 20.53
N PHE A 36 3.04 -7.76 20.05
CA PHE A 36 2.59 -6.55 20.74
C PHE A 36 3.74 -5.68 21.22
N SER A 37 4.22 -5.86 22.45
CA SER A 37 5.18 -4.98 23.10
C SER A 37 6.45 -5.76 23.40
N VAL A 38 7.57 -5.36 22.81
CA VAL A 38 8.88 -5.96 23.04
C VAL A 38 9.84 -4.95 23.63
N GLY A 39 10.71 -5.41 24.53
CA GLY A 39 11.75 -4.60 25.16
C GLY A 39 13.13 -5.24 25.05
N VAL A 40 14.12 -4.60 25.66
CA VAL A 40 15.52 -5.08 25.65
C VAL A 40 15.67 -6.51 26.20
N HIS A 41 14.80 -6.91 27.12
CA HIS A 41 14.81 -8.26 27.71
C HIS A 41 14.38 -9.36 26.74
N ASP A 42 13.62 -9.02 25.69
CA ASP A 42 13.10 -9.98 24.71
C ASP A 42 14.08 -10.24 23.58
N ILE A 43 15.22 -9.54 23.53
CA ILE A 43 16.20 -9.68 22.45
C ILE A 43 16.68 -11.13 22.26
N PRO A 44 17.02 -11.90 23.31
CA PRO A 44 17.41 -13.30 23.12
C PRO A 44 16.28 -14.15 22.50
N TYR A 45 15.02 -13.82 22.80
CA TYR A 45 13.86 -14.49 22.21
C TYR A 45 13.71 -14.13 20.73
N LEU A 46 13.84 -12.85 20.36
CA LEU A 46 13.81 -12.40 18.96
C LEU A 46 14.95 -12.99 18.12
N GLU A 47 16.16 -13.10 18.69
CA GLU A 47 17.29 -13.77 18.03
C GLU A 47 17.04 -15.26 17.77
N ASN A 48 16.34 -15.93 18.69
CA ASN A 48 15.96 -17.33 18.54
C ASN A 48 14.84 -17.53 17.51
N LEU A 49 13.91 -16.58 17.36
CA LEU A 49 12.89 -16.61 16.30
C LEU A 49 13.54 -16.57 14.92
N ARG A 50 14.56 -15.73 14.73
CA ARG A 50 15.29 -15.62 13.46
C ARG A 50 16.13 -16.86 13.17
N ASN A 51 16.86 -17.35 14.16
CA ASN A 51 17.76 -18.49 14.03
C ASN A 51 17.48 -19.50 15.14
N PRO A 52 16.53 -20.43 14.96
CA PRO A 52 16.23 -21.44 15.96
C PRO A 52 17.48 -22.31 16.18
N LYS A 53 18.18 -22.10 17.31
CA LYS A 53 19.47 -22.75 17.61
C LYS A 53 19.36 -24.26 17.83
N HIS A 54 18.15 -24.78 17.96
CA HIS A 54 17.87 -26.21 18.05
C HIS A 54 16.73 -26.53 17.09
N GLY A 55 16.83 -27.66 16.37
CA GLY A 55 15.71 -28.28 15.65
C GLY A 55 14.64 -28.74 16.64
N GLY A 56 14.05 -27.78 17.34
CA GLY A 56 13.08 -27.94 18.39
C GLY A 56 11.79 -28.42 17.77
N HIS A 57 11.70 -29.73 17.58
CA HIS A 57 10.45 -30.47 17.49
C HIS A 57 9.69 -30.34 18.82
N THR A 58 9.25 -29.13 19.17
CA THR A 58 8.04 -28.95 19.96
C THR A 58 6.89 -29.04 18.96
N PRO A 59 6.04 -30.09 19.01
CA PRO A 59 4.90 -30.19 18.11
C PRO A 59 4.01 -28.96 18.32
N GLY A 60 3.81 -28.15 17.29
CA GLY A 60 2.94 -26.95 17.32
C GLY A 60 3.65 -25.60 17.48
N ASN A 61 4.98 -25.54 17.39
CA ASN A 61 5.72 -24.26 17.38
C ASN A 61 6.63 -24.22 16.14
N GLU A 62 6.00 -24.21 14.95
CA GLU A 62 6.69 -24.00 13.68
C GLU A 62 7.33 -22.60 13.67
N ALA A 63 8.46 -22.47 12.97
CA ALA A 63 9.22 -21.24 12.93
C ALA A 63 8.40 -20.20 12.17
N SER A 64 7.65 -19.37 12.90
CA SER A 64 6.81 -18.36 12.31
C SER A 64 7.64 -17.42 11.42
N GLU A 65 7.31 -17.40 10.13
CA GLU A 65 7.96 -16.55 9.13
C GLU A 65 7.50 -15.09 9.31
N GLY A 66 8.13 -14.39 10.26
CA GLY A 66 7.94 -12.95 10.48
C GLY A 66 7.07 -12.59 11.70
N TRP A 67 7.14 -11.32 12.10
CA TRP A 67 6.38 -10.80 13.24
C TRP A 67 6.25 -9.28 13.18
N VAL A 68 5.26 -8.74 13.90
CA VAL A 68 5.13 -7.31 14.17
C VAL A 68 5.10 -7.04 15.68
N ALA A 69 5.83 -6.01 16.11
CA ALA A 69 5.86 -5.56 17.48
C ALA A 69 5.98 -4.03 17.55
N CYS A 70 5.77 -3.48 18.74
CA CYS A 70 6.09 -2.09 19.07
C CYS A 70 7.00 -2.07 20.29
N THR A 71 7.82 -1.03 20.35
CA THR A 71 8.75 -0.80 21.45
C THR A 71 8.91 0.69 21.68
N THR A 72 9.22 1.05 22.93
CA THR A 72 9.69 2.39 23.31
C THR A 72 11.20 2.44 23.45
N ASP A 73 11.87 1.29 23.38
CA ASP A 73 13.30 1.16 23.63
C ASP A 73 14.07 1.39 22.32
N GLU A 74 14.70 2.56 22.20
CA GLU A 74 15.54 2.91 21.04
C GLU A 74 16.71 1.93 20.82
N ILE A 75 17.10 1.16 21.84
CA ILE A 75 18.14 0.14 21.71
C ILE A 75 17.77 -0.91 20.66
N ILE A 76 16.48 -1.23 20.49
CA ILE A 76 16.06 -2.23 19.50
C ILE A 76 16.34 -1.73 18.08
N SER A 77 16.19 -0.43 17.79
CA SER A 77 16.50 0.13 16.46
C SER A 77 18.00 0.14 16.14
N THR A 78 18.87 -0.04 17.13
CA THR A 78 20.31 -0.21 16.89
C THR A 78 20.68 -1.64 16.46
N LYS A 79 19.79 -2.61 16.70
CA LYS A 79 19.99 -4.02 16.42
C LYS A 79 19.30 -4.41 15.13
N THR A 80 19.87 -3.92 14.02
CA THR A 80 19.36 -4.12 12.65
C THR A 80 19.22 -5.59 12.24
N GLN A 81 19.87 -6.51 12.98
CA GLN A 81 19.75 -7.94 12.77
C GLN A 81 18.43 -8.55 13.28
N LEU A 82 17.60 -7.79 14.01
CA LEU A 82 16.37 -8.29 14.62
C LEU A 82 15.12 -8.02 13.78
N TYR A 83 15.16 -7.05 12.88
CA TYR A 83 13.99 -6.60 12.13
C TYR A 83 14.39 -6.25 10.70
N ASP A 84 13.44 -6.28 9.78
CA ASP A 84 13.64 -5.86 8.39
C ASP A 84 13.17 -4.42 8.18
N ILE A 85 12.07 -4.02 8.85
CA ILE A 85 11.46 -2.70 8.76
C ILE A 85 11.21 -2.13 10.16
N VAL A 86 11.49 -0.84 10.33
CA VAL A 86 11.13 -0.05 11.52
C VAL A 86 10.21 1.11 11.12
N VAL A 87 9.13 1.30 11.89
CA VAL A 87 8.19 2.39 11.72
C VAL A 87 8.29 3.33 12.92
N GLU A 88 8.84 4.52 12.70
CA GLU A 88 8.92 5.58 13.70
C GLU A 88 7.61 6.36 13.71
N LEU A 89 6.81 6.17 14.76
CA LEU A 89 5.56 6.90 14.94
C LEU A 89 5.82 8.27 15.59
N PRO A 90 5.20 9.35 15.10
CA PRO A 90 5.31 10.66 15.72
C PRO A 90 4.68 10.66 17.13
N PRO A 91 5.11 11.56 18.03
CA PRO A 91 4.48 11.72 19.35
C PRO A 91 2.99 12.06 19.19
N THR A 92 2.12 11.32 19.87
CA THR A 92 0.66 11.48 19.76
C THR A 92 0.19 12.83 20.32
N ASP A 93 0.93 13.40 21.27
CA ASP A 93 0.60 14.66 21.96
C ASP A 93 1.20 15.91 21.29
N ALA A 94 1.79 15.78 20.10
CA ALA A 94 2.32 16.92 19.38
C ALA A 94 1.18 17.89 18.98
N PRO A 95 1.34 19.22 19.17
CA PRO A 95 0.37 20.20 18.68
C PRO A 95 0.18 20.03 17.17
N GLN A 96 -1.00 20.38 16.64
CA GLN A 96 -1.36 20.14 15.22
C GLN A 96 -0.32 20.65 14.22
N GLN A 97 0.34 21.78 14.52
CA GLN A 97 1.40 22.38 13.69
C GLN A 97 2.71 21.57 13.65
N ASN A 98 2.90 20.63 14.59
CA ASN A 98 4.07 19.76 14.68
C ASN A 98 3.71 18.29 14.42
N ARG A 99 2.50 17.99 13.93
CA ARG A 99 2.17 16.63 13.49
C ARG A 99 3.05 16.28 12.31
N ARG A 100 3.89 15.26 12.50
CA ARG A 100 4.76 14.70 11.47
C ARG A 100 4.17 13.39 10.98
N TRP A 101 4.45 13.05 9.73
CA TRP A 101 4.15 11.71 9.23
C TRP A 101 5.03 10.67 9.91
N PRO A 102 4.54 9.42 10.05
CA PRO A 102 5.39 8.29 10.38
C PRO A 102 6.54 8.17 9.39
N ARG A 103 7.70 7.73 9.87
CA ARG A 103 8.85 7.42 9.01
C ARG A 103 9.05 5.92 8.96
N ILE A 104 9.19 5.39 7.76
CA ILE A 104 9.42 3.97 7.53
C ILE A 104 10.86 3.82 7.05
N ARG A 105 11.61 2.91 7.67
CA ARG A 105 12.99 2.64 7.33
C ARG A 105 13.23 1.15 7.32
N THR A 106 14.07 0.70 6.41
CA THR A 106 14.64 -0.64 6.40
C THR A 106 15.72 -0.78 7.48
N SER A 107 16.14 -2.01 7.73
CA SER A 107 17.21 -2.35 8.67
C SER A 107 18.59 -1.80 8.26
N ASP A 108 18.84 -1.60 6.96
CA ASP A 108 20.03 -0.93 6.45
C ASP A 108 19.98 0.60 6.61
N GLY A 109 18.83 1.14 7.03
CA GLY A 109 18.61 2.55 7.30
C GLY A 109 18.08 3.36 6.12
N SER A 110 17.86 2.75 4.95
CA SER A 110 17.21 3.40 3.81
C SER A 110 15.76 3.75 4.14
N VAL A 111 15.25 4.81 3.53
CA VAL A 111 13.91 5.34 3.83
C VAL A 111 12.94 4.82 2.79
N ILE A 112 11.87 4.16 3.24
CA ILE A 112 10.77 3.73 2.38
C ILE A 112 9.80 4.91 2.25
N LYS A 113 9.49 5.29 1.01
CA LYS A 113 8.58 6.38 0.67
C LYS A 113 7.34 5.82 -0.01
N ALA A 114 6.25 6.57 0.06
CA ALA A 114 5.03 6.23 -0.66
C ALA A 114 5.19 6.52 -2.16
N SER A 115 4.67 5.63 -3.01
CA SER A 115 4.58 5.90 -4.44
C SER A 115 3.59 7.04 -4.72
N GLN A 116 3.62 7.59 -5.93
CA GLN A 116 2.66 8.63 -6.33
C GLN A 116 1.23 8.08 -6.37
N ARG A 117 1.06 6.81 -6.75
CA ARG A 117 -0.24 6.12 -6.72
C ARG A 117 -0.75 5.94 -5.29
N ASP A 118 0.10 5.56 -4.34
CA ASP A 118 -0.29 5.41 -2.94
C ASP A 118 -0.80 6.72 -2.33
N VAL A 119 -0.12 7.83 -2.62
CA VAL A 119 -0.57 9.15 -2.14
C VAL A 119 -1.92 9.54 -2.73
N ALA A 120 -2.14 9.24 -4.02
CA ALA A 120 -3.43 9.50 -4.66
C ALA A 120 -4.55 8.67 -4.03
N ARG A 121 -4.29 7.40 -3.72
CA ARG A 121 -5.24 6.53 -3.01
C ARG A 121 -5.50 6.97 -1.59
N TYR A 122 -4.45 7.32 -0.85
CA TYR A 122 -4.57 7.84 0.50
C TYR A 122 -5.46 9.09 0.53
N LYS A 123 -5.25 10.02 -0.42
CA LYS A 123 -6.10 11.21 -0.60
C LYS A 123 -7.57 10.84 -0.82
N LEU A 124 -7.82 9.87 -1.70
CA LEU A 124 -9.17 9.42 -2.01
C LEU A 124 -9.85 8.76 -0.79
N LEU A 125 -9.17 7.84 -0.14
CA LEU A 125 -9.65 7.16 1.06
C LEU A 125 -9.89 8.15 2.22
N HIS A 126 -8.96 9.08 2.44
CA HIS A 126 -9.10 10.11 3.47
C HIS A 126 -10.35 10.97 3.27
N ARG A 127 -10.62 11.38 2.02
CA ARG A 127 -11.83 12.12 1.66
C ARG A 127 -13.09 11.33 1.99
N GLU A 128 -13.18 10.06 1.61
CA GLU A 128 -14.35 9.23 1.92
C GLU A 128 -14.54 9.02 3.42
N LEU A 129 -13.46 8.71 4.15
CA LEU A 129 -13.53 8.54 5.61
C LEU A 129 -14.03 9.80 6.33
N LEU A 130 -13.69 10.99 5.84
CA LEU A 130 -14.20 12.24 6.39
C LEU A 130 -15.69 12.45 6.11
N ARG A 131 -16.19 12.09 4.92
CA ARG A 131 -17.62 12.15 4.59
C ARG A 131 -18.46 11.27 5.53
N HIS A 132 -17.91 10.13 5.95
CA HIS A 132 -18.58 9.17 6.82
C HIS A 132 -18.42 9.46 8.32
N ARG A 133 -17.63 10.47 8.70
CA ARG A 133 -17.46 10.83 10.10
C ARG A 133 -18.74 11.50 10.62
N PRO A 134 -19.47 10.90 11.58
CA PRO A 134 -20.63 11.55 12.16
C PRO A 134 -20.19 12.83 12.87
N GLN A 135 -20.70 13.98 12.43
CA GLN A 135 -20.51 15.21 13.18
C GLN A 135 -21.38 15.15 14.43
N THR A 136 -20.77 15.26 15.62
CA THR A 136 -21.45 15.92 16.74
C THR A 136 -21.81 17.32 16.25
N PRO A 137 -23.09 17.73 16.25
CA PRO A 137 -23.45 19.08 15.86
C PRO A 137 -22.71 20.05 16.78
N ARG A 138 -21.67 20.71 16.27
CA ARG A 138 -21.19 21.93 16.93
C ARG A 138 -22.32 22.92 16.78
N ALA A 139 -22.81 23.42 17.90
CA ALA A 139 -23.64 24.61 17.98
C ALA A 139 -22.88 25.76 17.30
N ALA A 140 -23.07 25.91 16.01
CA ALA A 140 -22.73 27.09 15.25
C ALA A 140 -24.07 27.56 14.69
N ASP A 141 -24.58 28.58 15.38
CA ASP A 141 -25.49 29.59 14.91
C ASP A 141 -26.92 29.13 14.62
N ALA A 142 -27.67 29.00 15.72
CA ALA A 142 -29.10 29.27 15.71
C ALA A 142 -29.32 30.78 15.47
N ASP A 143 -29.11 31.23 14.24
CA ASP A 143 -29.79 32.44 13.75
C ASP A 143 -31.12 31.96 13.15
N GLU A 144 -32.10 31.80 14.04
CA GLU A 144 -33.51 31.73 13.68
C GLU A 144 -33.93 33.11 13.12
N ASP A 145 -33.77 33.33 11.81
CA ASP A 145 -34.61 34.22 10.98
C ASP A 145 -33.95 34.48 9.60
N SER A 146 -33.90 33.48 8.72
CA SER A 146 -33.75 33.74 7.27
C SER A 146 -34.19 32.51 6.46
N ASP A 147 -35.40 32.56 5.92
CA ASP A 147 -36.03 31.48 5.14
C ASP A 147 -35.53 31.39 3.68
N ASP A 148 -34.32 31.90 3.38
CA ASP A 148 -33.75 31.96 2.02
C ASP A 148 -32.28 31.50 1.91
N ALA A 149 -31.70 30.89 2.96
CA ALA A 149 -30.30 30.43 2.93
C ALA A 149 -30.19 28.91 2.72
N ALA A 150 -30.56 28.41 1.53
CA ALA A 150 -30.07 27.10 1.12
C ALA A 150 -28.53 27.15 1.02
N PRO A 151 -27.78 26.25 1.67
CA PRO A 151 -26.32 26.27 1.61
C PRO A 151 -25.87 26.15 0.15
N LEU A 152 -25.12 27.15 -0.33
CA LEU A 152 -24.65 27.24 -1.73
C LEU A 152 -23.72 26.10 -2.14
N LEU A 153 -23.19 25.36 -1.17
CA LEU A 153 -22.32 24.21 -1.37
C LEU A 153 -22.99 22.97 -0.79
N SER A 154 -22.96 21.87 -1.55
CA SER A 154 -23.40 20.59 -1.01
C SER A 154 -22.51 20.21 0.18
N ARG A 155 -23.08 19.52 1.17
CA ARG A 155 -22.32 18.96 2.32
C ARG A 155 -21.06 18.21 1.84
N ASP A 156 -21.21 17.48 0.73
CA ASP A 156 -20.16 16.74 0.07
C ASP A 156 -18.97 17.62 -0.38
N GLN A 157 -19.26 18.79 -0.96
CA GLN A 157 -18.24 19.76 -1.36
C GLN A 157 -17.53 20.38 -0.15
N VAL A 158 -18.23 20.53 0.97
CA VAL A 158 -17.66 21.07 2.21
C VAL A 158 -16.72 20.05 2.87
N ASP A 159 -17.15 18.79 2.96
CA ASP A 159 -16.35 17.72 3.58
C ASP A 159 -15.10 17.39 2.75
N THR A 160 -15.23 17.35 1.42
CA THR A 160 -14.08 17.16 0.51
C THR A 160 -13.07 18.30 0.62
N LYS A 161 -13.53 19.56 0.62
CA LYS A 161 -12.64 20.71 0.80
C LYS A 161 -11.95 20.69 2.17
N ARG A 162 -12.67 20.31 3.24
CA ARG A 162 -12.10 20.17 4.57
C ARG A 162 -11.03 19.08 4.64
N ALA A 163 -11.26 17.95 3.96
CA ALA A 163 -10.28 16.87 3.86
C ALA A 163 -9.01 17.32 3.13
N ASP A 164 -9.17 18.07 2.05
CA ASP A 164 -8.04 18.60 1.28
C ASP A 164 -7.25 19.63 2.10
N ASP A 165 -7.95 20.53 2.82
CA ASP A 165 -7.32 21.55 3.68
C ASP A 165 -6.57 20.94 4.87
N ASP A 166 -7.13 19.92 5.54
CA ASP A 166 -6.48 19.19 6.64
C ASP A 166 -5.26 18.43 6.15
N LEU A 167 -5.39 17.77 4.98
CA LEU A 167 -4.27 17.07 4.37
C LEU A 167 -3.14 18.04 4.00
N ASN A 168 -3.44 19.11 3.28
CA ASN A 168 -2.44 20.07 2.82
C ASN A 168 -1.68 20.75 3.96
N GLN A 169 -2.29 20.88 5.14
CA GLN A 169 -1.61 21.41 6.33
C GLN A 169 -0.57 20.44 6.91
N VAL A 170 -0.80 19.14 6.79
CA VAL A 170 0.06 18.08 7.35
C VAL A 170 0.96 17.46 6.29
N TYR A 171 0.65 17.66 5.01
CA TYR A 171 1.33 17.04 3.89
C TYR A 171 2.82 17.43 3.83
N ASP A 172 3.67 16.41 3.80
CA ASP A 172 5.12 16.54 3.77
C ASP A 172 5.63 15.88 2.48
N ASP A 173 6.11 16.68 1.53
CA ASP A 173 6.64 16.16 0.25
C ASP A 173 7.82 15.20 0.45
N SER A 174 8.46 15.17 1.63
CA SER A 174 9.59 14.28 1.88
C SER A 174 9.20 12.81 2.06
N VAL A 175 7.93 12.50 2.36
CA VAL A 175 7.45 11.12 2.54
C VAL A 175 7.01 10.43 1.25
N VAL A 176 7.03 11.16 0.14
CA VAL A 176 6.61 10.70 -1.18
C VAL A 176 7.81 10.64 -2.12
N GLU A 177 7.83 9.65 -3.01
CA GLU A 177 8.79 9.60 -4.10
C GLU A 177 8.61 10.80 -5.04
N PRO A 178 9.69 11.44 -5.52
CA PRO A 178 9.55 12.52 -6.49
C PRO A 178 9.01 11.98 -7.82
N THR A 179 8.16 12.74 -8.49
CA THR A 179 7.71 12.39 -9.84
C THR A 179 8.91 12.31 -10.79
N THR A 180 9.08 11.17 -11.46
CA THR A 180 10.15 10.97 -12.43
C THR A 180 9.95 11.85 -13.66
N TRP A 181 11.06 12.30 -14.27
CA TRP A 181 11.02 13.12 -15.49
C TRP A 181 10.34 12.43 -16.65
N SER A 182 10.52 11.12 -16.74
CA SER A 182 9.91 10.27 -17.75
C SER A 182 8.40 10.21 -17.60
N ARG A 183 7.89 10.10 -16.36
CA ARG A 183 6.46 10.22 -16.08
C ARG A 183 5.91 11.60 -16.46
N LEU A 184 6.63 12.67 -16.12
CA LEU A 184 6.24 14.03 -16.49
C LEU A 184 6.22 14.21 -18.01
N ALA A 185 7.26 13.76 -18.71
CA ALA A 185 7.34 13.84 -20.16
C ALA A 185 6.22 13.03 -20.84
N TYR A 186 5.98 11.80 -20.39
CA TYR A 186 4.91 10.95 -20.90
C TYR A 186 3.54 11.58 -20.65
N SER A 187 3.24 12.00 -19.43
CA SER A 187 1.95 12.63 -19.10
C SER A 187 1.72 13.93 -19.87
N GLY A 188 2.76 14.75 -20.05
CA GLY A 188 2.71 15.95 -20.87
C GLY A 188 2.44 15.61 -22.33
N PHE A 189 3.21 14.69 -22.90
CA PHE A 189 3.02 14.24 -24.28
C PHE A 189 1.61 13.68 -24.50
N MET A 190 1.12 12.82 -23.61
CA MET A 190 -0.22 12.25 -23.71
C MET A 190 -1.29 13.32 -23.59
N TRP A 191 -1.16 14.28 -22.68
CA TRP A 191 -2.07 15.44 -22.60
C TRP A 191 -2.11 16.27 -23.89
N TRP A 192 -0.94 16.47 -24.52
CA TRP A 192 -0.87 17.15 -25.82
C TRP A 192 -1.49 16.30 -26.94
N ALA A 193 -1.16 15.01 -27.00
CA ALA A 193 -1.62 14.08 -28.03
C ALA A 193 -3.13 13.83 -27.94
N SER A 194 -3.69 13.84 -26.74
CA SER A 194 -5.11 13.69 -26.46
C SER A 194 -5.91 15.00 -26.56
N ALA A 195 -5.27 16.10 -26.99
CA ALA A 195 -5.88 17.43 -27.05
C ALA A 195 -6.50 17.88 -25.71
N GLY A 196 -5.89 17.47 -24.59
CA GLY A 196 -6.31 17.82 -23.24
C GLY A 196 -7.26 16.82 -22.58
N GLU A 197 -7.64 15.74 -23.25
CA GLU A 197 -8.36 14.62 -22.64
C GLU A 197 -7.44 13.84 -21.69
N GLN A 198 -7.96 13.33 -20.57
CA GLN A 198 -7.16 12.49 -19.68
C GLN A 198 -6.82 11.18 -20.39
N ASP A 199 -5.55 10.79 -20.35
CA ASP A 199 -5.09 9.57 -21.01
C ASP A 199 -5.80 8.32 -20.44
N ALA A 200 -6.11 7.35 -21.30
CA ALA A 200 -6.86 6.14 -20.99
C ALA A 200 -6.19 5.32 -19.87
N TYR A 201 -4.86 5.22 -19.90
CA TYR A 201 -4.09 4.51 -18.88
C TYR A 201 -4.26 5.16 -17.49
N THR A 202 -4.10 6.49 -17.41
CA THR A 202 -4.30 7.23 -16.16
C THR A 202 -5.76 7.28 -15.70
N THR A 203 -6.70 7.02 -16.61
CA THR A 203 -8.13 6.97 -16.34
C THR A 203 -8.52 5.60 -15.76
N ALA A 204 -8.03 4.51 -16.35
CA ALA A 204 -8.26 3.15 -15.87
C ALA A 204 -7.66 2.92 -14.48
N GLU A 205 -6.44 3.40 -14.22
CA GLU A 205 -5.83 3.36 -12.87
C GLU A 205 -6.72 4.06 -11.83
N ARG A 206 -7.22 5.26 -12.18
CA ARG A 206 -8.11 6.04 -11.31
C ARG A 206 -9.46 5.41 -11.11
N GLU A 207 -10.03 4.79 -12.14
CA GLU A 207 -11.31 4.09 -12.06
C GLU A 207 -11.19 2.89 -11.12
N THR A 208 -10.16 2.06 -11.29
CA THR A 208 -9.85 0.94 -10.39
C THR A 208 -9.70 1.41 -8.94
N ASP A 209 -8.92 2.48 -8.73
CA ASP A 209 -8.71 3.03 -7.38
C ASP A 209 -10.01 3.61 -6.78
N ARG A 210 -10.92 4.14 -7.62
CA ARG A 210 -12.25 4.61 -7.20
C ARG A 210 -13.19 3.47 -6.86
N GLU A 211 -13.16 2.37 -7.60
CA GLU A 211 -13.95 1.17 -7.30
C GLU A 211 -13.56 0.59 -5.94
N LEU A 212 -12.26 0.44 -5.67
CA LEU A 212 -11.74 -0.04 -4.38
C LEU A 212 -12.27 0.78 -3.18
N VAL A 213 -12.38 2.09 -3.37
CA VAL A 213 -12.85 3.04 -2.36
C VAL A 213 -14.37 3.18 -2.34
N GLY A 214 -15.07 3.05 -3.47
CA GLY A 214 -16.53 3.18 -3.56
C GLY A 214 -17.26 2.22 -2.64
N ASP A 215 -16.76 1.00 -2.52
CA ASP A 215 -17.27 -0.01 -1.60
C ASP A 215 -17.14 0.38 -0.11
N VAL A 216 -16.22 1.28 0.25
CA VAL A 216 -16.11 1.80 1.63
C VAL A 216 -17.40 2.56 2.01
N ALA A 217 -18.01 3.25 1.04
CA ALA A 217 -19.26 3.97 1.23
C ALA A 217 -20.45 3.03 1.47
N GLU A 218 -20.42 1.83 0.88
CA GLU A 218 -21.45 0.80 1.10
C GLU A 218 -21.44 0.28 2.54
N HIS A 219 -20.26 0.20 3.15
CA HIS A 219 -20.07 -0.23 4.54
C HIS A 219 -20.37 0.87 5.58
N SER A 220 -21.25 1.82 5.24
CA SER A 220 -21.63 3.02 6.02
C SER A 220 -22.00 2.81 7.50
N GLN A 221 -22.23 1.56 7.93
CA GLN A 221 -22.56 1.20 9.31
C GLN A 221 -21.33 1.06 10.23
N SER A 222 -20.11 0.83 9.71
CA SER A 222 -18.86 0.78 10.49
C SER A 222 -17.65 1.13 9.63
N VAL A 223 -16.97 2.22 10.01
CA VAL A 223 -15.74 2.70 9.36
C VAL A 223 -14.62 1.67 9.47
N GLU A 224 -14.57 0.94 10.58
CA GLU A 224 -13.58 -0.11 10.85
C GLU A 224 -13.72 -1.24 9.83
N THR A 225 -14.94 -1.76 9.62
CA THR A 225 -15.21 -2.79 8.62
C THR A 225 -14.90 -2.30 7.21
N ALA A 226 -15.26 -1.05 6.91
CA ALA A 226 -14.99 -0.44 5.62
C ALA A 226 -13.48 -0.36 5.32
N MET A 227 -12.68 -0.02 6.34
CA MET A 227 -11.22 0.02 6.25
C MET A 227 -10.61 -1.38 6.05
N ILE A 228 -11.07 -2.37 6.81
CA ILE A 228 -10.61 -3.76 6.66
C ILE A 228 -10.93 -4.26 5.25
N ALA A 229 -12.16 -4.04 4.78
CA ALA A 229 -12.58 -4.45 3.44
C ALA A 229 -11.75 -3.79 2.33
N TYR A 230 -11.40 -2.50 2.49
CA TYR A 230 -10.53 -1.79 1.55
C TYR A 230 -9.16 -2.47 1.38
N PHE A 231 -8.44 -2.72 2.47
CA PHE A 231 -7.12 -3.36 2.39
C PHE A 231 -7.19 -4.81 1.93
N HIS A 232 -8.24 -5.54 2.32
CA HIS A 232 -8.45 -6.91 1.84
C HIS A 232 -8.66 -6.92 0.32
N ARG A 233 -9.50 -6.03 -0.23
CA ARG A 233 -9.68 -5.92 -1.69
C ARG A 233 -8.40 -5.56 -2.43
N GLN A 234 -7.61 -4.63 -1.89
CA GLN A 234 -6.32 -4.27 -2.48
C GLN A 234 -5.35 -5.47 -2.47
N THR A 235 -5.33 -6.24 -1.38
CA THR A 235 -4.50 -7.45 -1.27
C THR A 235 -5.00 -8.55 -2.22
N SER A 236 -6.32 -8.74 -2.33
CA SER A 236 -6.92 -9.67 -3.29
C SER A 236 -6.57 -9.28 -4.72
N LEU A 237 -6.61 -8.00 -5.08
CA LEU A 237 -6.24 -7.52 -6.42
C LEU A 237 -4.80 -7.91 -6.77
N LEU A 238 -3.86 -7.72 -5.84
CA LEU A 238 -2.46 -8.12 -6.01
C LEU A 238 -2.32 -9.62 -6.23
N ILE A 239 -2.88 -10.43 -5.32
CA ILE A 239 -2.77 -11.90 -5.34
C ILE A 239 -3.42 -12.47 -6.61
N GLN A 240 -4.64 -12.07 -6.91
CA GLN A 240 -5.40 -12.63 -8.04
C GLN A 240 -4.75 -12.24 -9.37
N THR A 241 -4.33 -10.98 -9.53
CA THR A 241 -3.67 -10.55 -10.78
C THR A 241 -2.37 -11.33 -11.00
N LEU A 242 -1.53 -11.49 -9.97
CA LEU A 242 -0.29 -12.25 -10.11
C LEU A 242 -0.54 -13.74 -10.36
N SER A 243 -1.53 -14.33 -9.69
CA SER A 243 -1.95 -15.70 -9.94
C SER A 243 -2.38 -15.88 -11.39
N GLU A 244 -3.19 -14.98 -11.95
CA GLU A 244 -3.59 -15.06 -13.35
C GLU A 244 -2.41 -14.92 -14.32
N VAL A 245 -1.43 -14.05 -14.02
CA VAL A 245 -0.22 -13.91 -14.86
C VAL A 245 0.61 -15.20 -14.83
N ILE A 246 0.74 -15.83 -13.68
CA ILE A 246 1.42 -17.14 -13.53
C ILE A 246 0.71 -18.23 -14.34
N GLU A 247 -0.62 -18.30 -14.27
CA GLU A 247 -1.37 -19.32 -15.01
C GLU A 247 -1.29 -19.10 -16.54
N ARG A 248 -1.36 -17.84 -17.01
CA ARG A 248 -1.17 -17.51 -18.45
C ARG A 248 0.20 -17.97 -18.98
N GLU A 249 1.25 -17.82 -18.19
CA GLU A 249 2.59 -18.30 -18.53
C GLU A 249 2.64 -19.84 -18.57
N ARG A 250 2.04 -20.52 -17.59
CA ARG A 250 1.97 -22.00 -17.54
C ARG A 250 1.21 -22.60 -18.72
N GLU A 251 0.15 -21.93 -19.16
CA GLU A 251 -0.67 -22.36 -20.31
C GLU A 251 0.03 -22.08 -21.66
N GLY A 252 1.19 -21.42 -21.66
CA GLY A 252 1.93 -21.09 -22.87
C GLY A 252 1.26 -19.99 -23.70
N GLU A 253 0.36 -19.21 -23.10
CA GLU A 253 -0.30 -18.06 -23.73
C GLU A 253 0.51 -16.75 -23.58
N GLY A 254 1.75 -16.85 -23.08
CA GLY A 254 2.68 -15.73 -22.92
C GLY A 254 3.13 -15.14 -24.26
N THR A 255 3.50 -13.86 -24.26
CA THR A 255 4.12 -13.20 -25.42
C THR A 255 5.50 -13.82 -25.68
N ASP A 256 5.76 -14.27 -26.92
CA ASP A 256 7.03 -14.83 -27.46
C ASP A 256 8.22 -13.83 -27.44
N ASP A 257 8.28 -12.91 -26.48
CA ASP A 257 9.38 -11.96 -26.30
C ASP A 257 10.48 -12.60 -25.43
N ASP A 258 11.24 -13.52 -26.05
CA ASP A 258 12.46 -14.15 -25.52
C ASP A 258 13.55 -13.11 -25.18
N TYR A 259 13.47 -12.54 -23.98
CA TYR A 259 14.50 -11.65 -23.41
C TYR A 259 14.88 -12.01 -21.97
N GLY A 260 14.57 -13.24 -21.52
CA GLY A 260 14.92 -13.74 -20.19
C GLY A 260 15.80 -14.98 -20.25
N ASP A 261 17.07 -14.85 -19.91
CA ASP A 261 17.90 -15.99 -19.51
C ASP A 261 17.39 -16.48 -18.14
N GLY A 262 16.54 -17.50 -18.13
CA GLY A 262 16.16 -18.24 -16.92
C GLY A 262 14.66 -18.28 -16.58
N ASP A 263 14.33 -19.18 -15.65
CA ASP A 263 13.02 -19.60 -15.08
C ASP A 263 12.15 -18.46 -14.45
N ALA A 264 12.42 -17.20 -14.76
CA ALA A 264 11.76 -16.04 -14.16
C ALA A 264 10.51 -15.60 -14.97
N LEU A 265 9.42 -15.33 -14.24
CA LEU A 265 8.17 -14.80 -14.80
C LEU A 265 8.36 -13.32 -15.17
N VAL A 266 8.18 -12.99 -16.45
CA VAL A 266 8.27 -11.62 -16.93
C VAL A 266 6.92 -10.90 -16.81
N ILE A 267 6.90 -9.81 -16.07
CA ILE A 267 5.71 -8.96 -15.82
C ILE A 267 5.89 -7.61 -16.51
N ASP A 268 4.87 -7.14 -17.22
CA ASP A 268 4.91 -5.85 -17.90
C ASP A 268 4.26 -4.70 -17.11
N ARG A 269 4.16 -3.52 -17.72
CA ARG A 269 3.57 -2.34 -17.09
C ARG A 269 2.05 -2.46 -16.93
N ASP A 270 1.37 -3.15 -17.83
CA ASP A 270 -0.07 -3.37 -17.72
C ASP A 270 -0.37 -4.29 -16.53
N ASP A 271 0.38 -5.37 -16.38
CA ASP A 271 0.28 -6.28 -15.24
C ASP A 271 0.47 -5.55 -13.91
N LEU A 272 1.53 -4.72 -13.80
CA LEU A 272 1.78 -3.88 -12.62
C LEU A 272 0.61 -2.91 -12.34
N SER A 273 0.08 -2.29 -13.39
CA SER A 273 -1.07 -1.38 -13.27
C SER A 273 -2.31 -2.08 -12.74
N ARG A 274 -2.61 -3.28 -13.29
CA ARG A 274 -3.74 -4.14 -12.90
C ARG A 274 -3.60 -4.67 -11.48
N MET A 275 -2.38 -4.98 -11.05
CA MET A 275 -2.04 -5.29 -9.65
C MET A 275 -2.29 -4.12 -8.70
N GLY A 276 -2.47 -2.91 -9.23
CA GLY A 276 -2.61 -1.73 -8.42
C GLY A 276 -1.27 -1.15 -7.98
N LEU A 277 -0.19 -1.38 -8.70
CA LEU A 277 1.12 -0.79 -8.41
C LEU A 277 1.39 0.44 -9.28
N ASP A 278 2.34 1.28 -8.88
CA ASP A 278 2.82 2.42 -9.65
C ASP A 278 3.90 1.98 -10.64
N THR A 279 3.58 2.02 -11.93
CA THR A 279 4.49 1.56 -12.99
C THR A 279 5.76 2.40 -13.14
N TRP A 280 5.83 3.55 -12.48
CA TRP A 280 6.98 4.45 -12.48
C TRP A 280 7.80 4.38 -11.19
N SER A 281 7.36 3.62 -10.18
CA SER A 281 8.07 3.46 -8.91
C SER A 281 9.01 2.26 -8.96
N GLU A 282 10.28 2.48 -8.65
CA GLU A 282 11.25 1.37 -8.48
C GLU A 282 10.96 0.56 -7.22
N ALA A 283 10.41 1.19 -6.18
CA ALA A 283 10.03 0.51 -4.94
C ALA A 283 8.90 -0.49 -5.21
N ASP A 284 7.90 -0.13 -6.01
CA ASP A 284 6.81 -1.04 -6.37
C ASP A 284 7.27 -2.21 -7.25
N ARG A 285 8.28 -1.99 -8.10
CA ARG A 285 8.91 -3.07 -8.87
C ARG A 285 9.70 -4.04 -7.99
N ALA A 286 10.49 -3.52 -7.04
CA ALA A 286 11.18 -4.36 -6.08
C ALA A 286 10.18 -5.12 -5.20
N PHE A 287 9.11 -4.44 -4.77
CA PHE A 287 8.03 -5.04 -4.00
C PHE A 287 7.40 -6.24 -4.73
N VAL A 288 7.03 -6.12 -6.01
CA VAL A 288 6.41 -7.24 -6.72
C VAL A 288 7.37 -8.43 -6.86
N GLN A 289 8.68 -8.16 -7.01
CA GLN A 289 9.71 -9.20 -7.10
C GLN A 289 9.81 -10.01 -5.81
N GLU A 290 9.91 -9.32 -4.68
CA GLU A 290 9.93 -9.94 -3.35
C GLU A 290 8.61 -10.65 -3.07
N PHE A 291 7.48 -10.03 -3.42
CA PHE A 291 6.15 -10.58 -3.23
C PHE A 291 5.96 -11.90 -3.99
N GLY A 292 6.33 -11.97 -5.27
CA GLY A 292 6.26 -13.21 -6.05
C GLY A 292 7.19 -14.29 -5.52
N SER A 293 8.40 -13.92 -5.10
CA SER A 293 9.34 -14.87 -4.53
C SER A 293 8.82 -15.45 -3.21
N LEU A 294 8.27 -14.61 -2.34
CA LEU A 294 7.84 -14.99 -1.00
C LEU A 294 6.52 -15.75 -1.01
N TYR A 295 5.51 -15.25 -1.74
CA TYR A 295 4.15 -15.77 -1.68
C TYR A 295 3.82 -16.77 -2.79
N PHE A 296 4.57 -16.80 -3.89
CA PHE A 296 4.33 -17.71 -5.01
C PHE A 296 5.52 -18.64 -5.30
N GLY A 297 6.67 -18.43 -4.65
CA GLY A 297 7.90 -19.16 -4.96
C GLY A 297 8.39 -18.95 -6.39
N ARG A 298 8.01 -17.82 -7.02
CA ARG A 298 8.37 -17.50 -8.40
C ARG A 298 9.33 -16.32 -8.43
N ALA A 299 10.44 -16.47 -9.16
CA ALA A 299 11.27 -15.33 -9.51
C ALA A 299 10.50 -14.46 -10.52
N ILE A 300 10.39 -13.16 -10.25
CA ILE A 300 9.73 -12.20 -11.13
C ILE A 300 10.78 -11.26 -11.71
N ALA A 301 10.68 -11.01 -13.01
CA ALA A 301 11.39 -9.95 -13.70
C ALA A 301 10.38 -8.93 -14.22
N VAL A 302 10.59 -7.65 -13.95
CA VAL A 302 9.72 -6.59 -14.47
C VAL A 302 10.34 -6.06 -15.76
N LYS A 303 9.58 -6.05 -16.86
CA LYS A 303 10.05 -5.44 -18.12
C LYS A 303 10.48 -3.99 -17.84
N GLY A 304 11.62 -3.61 -18.40
CA GLY A 304 12.18 -2.26 -18.24
C GLY A 304 11.17 -1.19 -18.65
N SER A 305 11.44 0.04 -18.24
CA SER A 305 10.63 1.21 -18.55
C SER A 305 10.74 1.61 -20.03
N GLU A 306 10.37 0.74 -20.95
CA GLU A 306 10.20 1.10 -22.35
C GLU A 306 8.76 1.56 -22.56
N VAL A 307 8.58 2.74 -23.16
CA VAL A 307 7.25 3.17 -23.60
C VAL A 307 7.09 2.72 -25.04
N ASP A 308 6.10 1.86 -25.28
CA ASP A 308 5.66 1.52 -26.63
C ASP A 308 4.63 2.55 -27.10
N CYS A 309 5.04 3.42 -28.03
CA CYS A 309 4.14 4.35 -28.70
C CYS A 309 4.12 4.07 -30.20
N CYS A 310 3.01 3.52 -30.71
CA CYS A 310 2.83 3.23 -32.14
C CYS A 310 3.93 2.32 -32.75
N GLY A 311 4.45 1.36 -31.98
CA GLY A 311 5.52 0.44 -32.40
C GLY A 311 6.94 0.99 -32.22
N LEU A 312 7.11 2.17 -31.60
CA LEU A 312 8.39 2.69 -31.16
C LEU A 312 8.58 2.41 -29.67
N ARG A 313 9.55 1.54 -29.35
CA ARG A 313 10.07 1.33 -27.99
C ARG A 313 11.05 2.44 -27.65
N VAL A 314 10.66 3.33 -26.74
CA VAL A 314 11.54 4.38 -26.21
C VAL A 314 12.04 3.95 -24.84
N PRO A 315 13.34 3.69 -24.65
CA PRO A 315 13.88 3.42 -23.34
C PRO A 315 13.78 4.69 -22.48
N ILE A 316 13.12 4.55 -21.32
CA ILE A 316 13.16 5.56 -20.28
C ILE A 316 14.48 5.39 -19.52
N LEU A 317 15.34 6.40 -19.63
CA LEU A 317 16.53 6.58 -18.80
C LEU A 317 16.18 7.05 -17.37
#